data_AF-A0AAW9W8K7-F1
#
_entry.id   AF-A0AAW9W8K7-F1
#
_cell.length_a   1.000
_cell.length_b   1.000
_cell.length_c   1.000
_cell.angle_alpha   90.00
_cell.angle_beta   90.00
_cell.angle_gamma   90.00
#
_symmetry.space_group_name_H-M   'P 1'
#
loop_
_entity.id
_entity.type
_entity.pdbx_description
1 polymer ?
#
loop_
_entity_poly.entity_id
_entity_poly.type
_entity_poly.pdbx_seq_one_letter_code
_entity_poly.pdbx_strand_id
1 'polypeptide(L)'
;YYTASVDWAQKLQNNITDFWNNRTKSYYVHGKDNIPFHTIIWPAILSGLEIEPLPEYIISSEYLTLENKKISTSNNWAIWLNDIIKKYDADSIRYFLTINAPEMKDANFSWREFIYSHNSEYLGSYG
;
A
#
# COMPACT_ATOMS: atom_id res chain seq x y z
N TYR A 1 8.02 -3.02 11.29
CA TYR A 1 9.07 -2.24 10.60
C TYR A 1 10.45 -2.57 11.14
N TYR A 2 10.79 -2.14 12.36
CA TYR A 2 12.11 -2.33 12.95
C TYR A 2 12.58 -3.80 13.01
N THR A 3 11.78 -4.69 13.58
CA THR A 3 12.13 -6.12 13.69
C THR A 3 12.38 -6.78 12.33
N ALA A 4 11.64 -6.36 11.28
CA ALA A 4 11.86 -6.86 9.92
C ALA A 4 13.19 -6.35 9.34
N SER A 5 13.59 -5.10 9.62
CA SER A 5 14.91 -4.60 9.27
C SER A 5 16.02 -5.38 10.00
N VAL A 6 15.84 -5.68 11.28
CA VAL A 6 16.80 -6.50 12.06
C VAL A 6 16.95 -7.90 11.46
N ASP A 7 15.83 -8.57 11.16
CA ASP A 7 15.84 -9.90 10.53
C ASP A 7 16.51 -9.88 9.14
N TRP A 8 16.22 -8.86 8.32
CA TRP A 8 16.89 -8.66 7.03
C TRP A 8 18.41 -8.48 7.18
N ALA A 9 18.84 -7.65 8.13
CA ALA A 9 20.25 -7.40 8.41
C ALA A 9 20.97 -8.67 8.87
N GLN A 10 20.33 -9.47 9.74
CA GLN A 10 20.87 -10.75 10.20
C GLN A 10 21.03 -11.76 9.05
N LYS A 11 20.02 -11.89 8.18
CA LYS A 11 20.03 -12.83 7.06
C LYS A 11 21.07 -12.49 6.00
N LEU A 12 21.30 -11.21 5.74
CA LEU A 12 22.19 -10.74 4.68
C LEU A 12 23.54 -10.22 5.17
N GLN A 13 23.84 -10.35 6.47
CA GLN A 13 25.04 -9.81 7.10
C GLN A 13 25.25 -8.30 6.84
N ASN A 14 24.14 -7.55 6.84
CA ASN A 14 24.10 -6.10 6.67
C ASN A 14 23.85 -5.38 8.00
N ASN A 15 23.84 -4.05 7.98
CA ASN A 15 23.48 -3.21 9.12
C ASN A 15 22.18 -2.43 8.83
N ILE A 16 21.37 -2.23 9.85
CA ILE A 16 20.13 -1.44 9.79
C ILE A 16 20.35 0.06 9.99
N THR A 17 21.54 0.51 10.41
CA THR A 17 21.80 1.89 10.83
C THR A 17 21.40 2.91 9.77
N ASP A 18 21.60 2.62 8.48
CA ASP A 18 21.20 3.54 7.39
C ASP A 18 19.69 3.79 7.32
N PHE A 19 18.89 2.84 7.82
CA PHE A 19 17.42 2.93 7.87
C PHE A 19 16.89 3.44 9.22
N TRP A 20 17.68 3.33 10.29
CA TRP A 20 17.29 3.65 11.66
C TRP A 20 18.34 4.58 12.32
N ASN A 21 18.53 5.74 11.69
CA ASN A 21 19.29 6.84 12.27
C ASN A 21 18.52 8.16 12.14
N ASN A 22 18.91 9.16 12.92
CA ASN A 22 18.25 10.46 12.99
C ASN A 22 18.25 11.30 11.69
N ARG A 23 19.02 10.92 10.66
CA ARG A 23 19.02 11.57 9.33
C ARG A 23 18.13 10.84 8.33
N THR A 24 17.61 9.66 8.68
CA THR A 24 16.79 8.87 7.78
C THR A 24 15.39 9.47 7.69
N LYS A 25 14.92 9.65 6.45
CA LYS A 25 13.54 10.03 6.19
C LYS A 25 12.66 8.81 6.04
N SER A 26 11.65 8.69 6.88
CA SER A 26 10.77 7.52 6.89
C SER A 26 9.42 7.84 6.25
N TYR A 27 8.97 6.92 5.38
CA TYR A 27 7.67 6.99 4.71
C TYR A 27 6.83 5.78 5.11
N TYR A 28 5.74 6.00 5.83
CA TYR A 28 4.80 4.97 6.23
C TYR A 28 3.56 5.06 5.34
N VAL A 29 3.40 4.08 4.45
CA VAL A 29 2.28 4.01 3.51
C VAL A 29 1.26 2.98 4.00
N HIS A 30 0.04 3.41 4.29
CA HIS A 30 -1.03 2.54 4.80
C HIS A 30 -2.44 3.06 4.48
N GLY A 31 -3.48 2.33 4.87
CA GLY A 31 -4.86 2.82 4.81
C GLY A 31 -5.16 3.81 5.94
N LYS A 32 -6.16 4.69 5.76
CA LYS A 32 -6.53 5.72 6.76
C LYS A 32 -6.88 5.17 8.15
N ASP A 33 -7.31 3.91 8.23
CA ASP A 33 -7.60 3.20 9.47
C ASP A 33 -6.36 3.04 10.38
N ASN A 34 -5.16 3.05 9.78
CA ASN A 34 -3.89 2.89 10.50
C ASN A 34 -3.23 4.20 10.92
N ILE A 35 -3.85 5.36 10.64
CA ILE A 35 -3.32 6.67 11.04
C ILE A 35 -3.04 6.73 12.56
N PRO A 36 -3.97 6.39 13.47
CA PRO A 36 -3.72 6.51 14.91
C PRO A 36 -2.56 5.63 15.39
N PHE A 37 -2.38 4.46 14.77
CA PHE A 37 -1.25 3.59 15.09
C PHE A 37 0.07 4.27 14.73
N HIS A 38 0.17 4.87 13.53
CA HIS A 38 1.44 5.43 13.04
C HIS A 38 1.74 6.84 13.54
N THR A 39 0.76 7.57 14.04
CA THR A 39 0.95 8.95 14.57
C THR A 39 1.01 9.02 16.09
N ILE A 40 0.57 7.99 16.81
CA ILE A 40 0.54 7.98 18.29
C ILE A 40 1.26 6.75 18.84
N ILE A 41 0.75 5.55 18.54
CA ILE A 41 1.20 4.31 19.20
C ILE A 41 2.65 3.98 18.78
N TRP A 42 2.91 3.99 17.49
CA TRP A 42 4.21 3.61 16.92
C TRP A 42 5.33 4.59 17.31
N PRO A 43 5.16 5.92 17.21
CA PRO A 43 6.13 6.86 17.76
C PRO A 43 6.38 6.65 19.26
N ALA A 44 5.34 6.40 20.06
CA ALA A 44 5.50 6.15 21.51
C ALA A 44 6.31 4.87 21.80
N ILE A 45 6.08 3.79 21.03
CA ILE A 45 6.87 2.56 21.12
C ILE A 45 8.34 2.83 20.77
N LEU A 46 8.61 3.54 19.68
CA LEU A 46 9.97 3.88 19.25
C LEU A 46 10.69 4.75 20.27
N SER A 47 10.03 5.81 20.77
CA SER A 47 10.55 6.64 21.85
C SER A 47 10.86 5.84 23.11
N GLY A 48 9.96 4.94 23.51
CA GLY A 48 10.16 4.10 24.70
C GLY A 48 11.29 3.08 24.58
N LEU A 49 11.71 2.76 23.35
CA LEU A 49 12.84 1.88 23.04
C LEU A 49 14.11 2.67 22.66
N GLU A 50 14.07 4.00 22.71
CA GLU A 50 15.17 4.88 22.28
C GLU A 50 15.61 4.63 20.82
N ILE A 51 14.66 4.29 19.93
CA ILE A 51 14.91 4.03 18.52
C ILE A 51 14.56 5.27 17.69
N GLU A 52 15.51 5.70 16.88
CA GLU A 52 15.37 6.79 15.91
C GLU A 52 15.42 6.25 14.45
N PRO A 53 14.86 6.96 13.46
CA PRO A 53 14.06 8.16 13.61
C PRO A 53 12.60 7.84 13.98
N LEU A 54 11.92 8.79 14.62
CA LEU A 54 10.45 8.77 14.68
C LEU A 54 9.83 8.93 13.27
N PRO A 55 8.56 8.50 13.06
CA PRO A 55 7.89 8.63 11.78
C PRO A 55 7.84 10.08 11.26
N GLU A 56 8.32 10.30 10.04
CA GLU A 56 8.36 11.64 9.42
C GLU A 56 7.19 11.87 8.44
N TYR A 57 7.02 10.96 7.47
CA TYR A 57 5.96 11.05 6.48
C TYR A 57 4.96 9.91 6.66
N ILE A 58 3.71 10.29 6.95
CA ILE A 58 2.57 9.37 7.01
C ILE A 58 1.73 9.57 5.75
N ILE A 59 1.71 8.57 4.89
CA ILE A 59 0.96 8.55 3.63
C ILE A 59 -0.20 7.59 3.81
N SER A 60 -1.42 8.13 3.80
CA SER A 60 -2.63 7.34 4.02
C SER A 60 -3.57 7.45 2.84
N SER A 61 -4.00 6.29 2.34
CA SER A 61 -5.05 6.22 1.32
C SER A 61 -6.44 6.08 1.95
N GLU A 62 -7.44 6.64 1.28
CA GLU A 62 -8.85 6.43 1.56
C GLU A 62 -9.29 5.00 1.19
N TYR A 63 -10.56 4.64 1.41
CA TYR A 63 -11.00 3.27 1.16
C TYR A 63 -11.18 2.97 -0.32
N LEU A 64 -10.87 1.73 -0.70
CA LEU A 64 -11.27 1.15 -1.99
C LEU A 64 -12.52 0.28 -1.78
N THR A 65 -13.55 0.52 -2.58
CA THR A 65 -14.76 -0.30 -2.67
C THR A 65 -14.75 -1.15 -3.94
N LEU A 66 -15.56 -2.20 -3.98
CA LEU A 66 -15.77 -3.07 -5.13
C LEU A 66 -17.25 -3.04 -5.52
N GLU A 67 -17.54 -2.54 -6.72
CA GLU A 67 -18.90 -2.31 -7.24
C GLU A 67 -19.80 -1.60 -6.21
N ASN A 68 -19.28 -0.51 -5.67
CA ASN A 68 -19.90 0.37 -4.67
C ASN A 68 -20.20 -0.31 -3.33
N LYS A 69 -19.59 -1.47 -3.06
CA LYS A 69 -19.70 -2.18 -1.79
C LYS A 69 -18.35 -2.27 -1.11
N LYS A 70 -18.34 -2.18 0.21
CA LYS A 70 -17.13 -2.39 1.01
C LYS A 70 -16.57 -3.80 0.75
N ILE A 71 -15.26 -3.89 0.54
CA ILE A 71 -14.56 -5.16 0.43
C ILE A 71 -14.77 -5.98 1.71
N SER A 72 -15.08 -7.27 1.55
CA SER A 72 -15.33 -8.19 2.66
C SER A 72 -14.73 -9.55 2.35
N THR A 73 -13.68 -9.91 3.07
CA THR A 73 -13.04 -11.22 2.95
C THR A 73 -13.94 -12.35 3.47
N SER A 74 -14.71 -12.11 4.54
CA SER A 74 -15.64 -13.10 5.10
C SER A 74 -16.80 -13.44 4.17
N ASN A 75 -17.27 -12.47 3.38
CA ASN A 75 -18.31 -12.68 2.38
C ASN A 75 -17.74 -13.05 1.00
N ASN A 76 -16.44 -13.32 0.90
CA ASN A 76 -15.73 -13.53 -0.36
C ASN A 76 -16.02 -12.45 -1.43
N TRP A 77 -16.13 -11.20 -0.95
CA TRP A 77 -16.40 -10.01 -1.76
C TRP A 77 -15.15 -9.15 -1.86
N ALA A 78 -14.20 -9.61 -2.66
CA ALA A 78 -12.92 -8.95 -2.88
C ALA A 78 -12.38 -9.32 -4.26
N ILE A 79 -11.41 -8.53 -4.74
CA ILE A 79 -10.58 -8.92 -5.87
C ILE A 79 -9.33 -9.59 -5.31
N TRP A 80 -9.18 -10.87 -5.62
CA TRP A 80 -8.02 -11.65 -5.22
C TRP A 80 -6.91 -11.50 -6.27
N LEU A 81 -5.75 -10.98 -5.85
CA LEU A 81 -4.64 -10.73 -6.76
C LEU A 81 -4.24 -12.00 -7.54
N ASN A 82 -4.15 -13.14 -6.87
CA ASN A 82 -3.79 -14.43 -7.47
C ASN A 82 -4.76 -14.89 -8.57
N ASP A 83 -6.00 -14.39 -8.58
CA ASP A 83 -6.99 -14.79 -9.58
C ASP A 83 -7.08 -13.81 -10.73
N ILE A 84 -6.97 -12.50 -10.46
CA ILE A 84 -7.02 -11.48 -11.50
C ILE A 84 -5.78 -11.53 -12.41
N ILE A 85 -4.58 -11.79 -11.86
CA ILE A 85 -3.32 -11.90 -12.64
C ILE A 85 -3.29 -13.11 -13.57
N LYS A 86 -4.15 -14.11 -13.37
CA LYS A 86 -4.30 -15.24 -14.30
C LYS A 86 -5.06 -14.84 -15.57
N LYS A 87 -5.76 -13.71 -15.56
CA LYS A 87 -6.64 -13.24 -16.64
C LYS A 87 -6.17 -11.95 -17.28
N TYR A 88 -5.47 -11.10 -16.52
CA TYR A 88 -5.01 -9.78 -16.95
C TYR A 88 -3.55 -9.58 -16.60
N ASP A 89 -2.86 -8.79 -17.43
CA ASP A 89 -1.47 -8.42 -17.18
C ASP A 89 -1.31 -7.58 -15.91
N ALA A 90 -0.20 -7.78 -15.21
CA ALA A 90 0.09 -7.09 -13.96
C ALA A 90 0.15 -5.56 -14.16
N ASP A 91 0.64 -5.08 -15.30
CA ASP A 91 0.75 -3.66 -15.57
C ASP A 91 -0.61 -3.01 -15.83
N SER A 92 -1.57 -3.74 -16.42
CA SER A 92 -2.95 -3.26 -16.54
C SER A 92 -3.61 -3.07 -15.18
N ILE A 93 -3.38 -4.00 -14.25
CA ILE A 93 -3.89 -3.92 -12.88
C ILE A 93 -3.24 -2.76 -12.13
N ARG A 94 -1.91 -2.65 -12.19
CA ARG A 94 -1.16 -1.55 -11.57
C ARG A 94 -1.62 -0.21 -12.11
N TYR A 95 -1.68 -0.07 -13.43
CA TYR A 95 -2.12 1.15 -14.09
C TYR A 95 -3.50 1.59 -13.59
N PHE A 96 -4.50 0.70 -13.70
CA PHE A 96 -5.87 1.02 -13.29
C PHE A 96 -5.96 1.45 -11.83
N LEU A 97 -5.26 0.75 -10.92
CA LEU A 97 -5.27 1.08 -9.49
C LEU A 97 -4.50 2.37 -9.18
N THR A 98 -3.47 2.71 -9.95
CA THR A 98 -2.70 3.95 -9.77
C THR A 98 -3.50 5.16 -10.26
N ILE A 99 -4.12 5.11 -11.44
CA ILE A 99 -4.89 6.25 -11.96
C ILE A 99 -6.22 6.47 -11.20
N ASN A 100 -6.73 5.44 -10.54
CA ASN A 100 -7.94 5.50 -9.70
C ASN A 100 -7.61 5.38 -8.20
N ALA A 101 -6.38 5.69 -7.79
CA ALA A 101 -5.94 5.54 -6.41
C ALA A 101 -6.80 6.41 -5.46
N PRO A 102 -7.21 5.88 -4.29
CA PRO A 102 -7.98 6.63 -3.30
C PRO A 102 -7.10 7.62 -2.52
N GLU A 103 -6.61 8.67 -3.20
CA GLU A 103 -5.71 9.67 -2.59
C GLU A 103 -6.45 10.71 -1.74
N MET A 104 -7.53 11.29 -2.27
CA MET A 104 -8.28 12.37 -1.59
C MET A 104 -9.68 11.96 -1.13
N LYS A 105 -10.23 10.89 -1.71
CA LYS A 105 -11.56 10.37 -1.40
C LYS A 105 -11.59 8.87 -1.66
N ASP A 106 -12.58 8.20 -1.07
CA ASP A 106 -12.84 6.78 -1.33
C ASP A 106 -12.97 6.55 -2.85
N ALA A 107 -12.36 5.46 -3.33
CA ALA A 107 -12.41 5.03 -4.72
C ALA A 107 -13.29 3.78 -4.88
N ASN A 108 -13.79 3.58 -6.09
CA ASN A 108 -14.56 2.40 -6.44
C ASN A 108 -13.87 1.64 -7.57
N PHE A 109 -13.60 0.36 -7.35
CA PHE A 109 -13.27 -0.56 -8.42
C PHE A 109 -14.57 -1.01 -9.10
N SER A 110 -14.70 -0.71 -10.40
CA SER A 110 -15.70 -1.32 -11.27
C SER A 110 -15.05 -2.19 -12.33
N TRP A 111 -15.56 -3.41 -12.53
CA TRP A 111 -15.13 -4.30 -13.60
C TRP A 111 -15.32 -3.66 -14.97
N ARG A 112 -16.41 -2.91 -15.16
CA ARG A 112 -16.68 -2.21 -16.43
C ARG A 112 -15.58 -1.20 -16.73
N GLU A 113 -15.19 -0.40 -15.74
CA GLU A 113 -14.15 0.63 -15.88
C GLU A 113 -12.77 0.00 -16.06
N PHE A 114 -12.47 -1.06 -15.32
CA PHE A 114 -11.22 -1.81 -15.45
C PHE A 114 -11.07 -2.41 -16.86
N ILE A 115 -12.09 -3.10 -17.36
CA ILE A 115 -12.08 -3.70 -18.71
C ILE A 115 -11.99 -2.61 -19.78
N TYR A 116 -12.70 -1.49 -19.59
CA TYR A 116 -12.62 -0.35 -20.50
C TYR A 116 -11.18 0.18 -20.56
N SER A 117 -10.59 0.57 -19.43
CA SER A 117 -9.20 1.07 -19.35
C SER A 117 -8.19 0.09 -19.95
N HIS A 118 -8.30 -1.22 -19.63
CA HIS A 118 -7.45 -2.26 -20.22
C HIS A 118 -7.53 -2.29 -21.76
N ASN A 119 -8.75 -2.24 -22.32
CA ASN A 119 -8.94 -2.34 -23.76
C ASN A 119 -8.63 -1.03 -24.51
N SER A 120 -8.97 0.13 -23.94
CA SER A 120 -8.83 1.43 -24.61
C SER A 120 -7.43 2.01 -24.50
N GLU A 121 -6.77 1.85 -23.36
CA GLU A 121 -5.48 2.50 -23.09
C GLU A 121 -4.30 1.56 -23.35
N TYR A 122 -4.44 0.25 -23.12
CA TYR A 122 -3.35 -0.71 -23.34
C TYR A 122 -3.30 -1.27 -24.77
N LEU A 123 -4.44 -1.62 -25.38
CA LEU A 123 -4.47 -2.19 -26.74
C LEU A 123 -4.60 -1.15 -27.86
N GLY A 124 -5.08 0.06 -27.54
CA GLY A 124 -5.34 1.12 -28.54
C GLY A 124 -4.30 2.23 -28.62
N SER A 125 -3.51 2.46 -27.57
CA SER A 125 -2.60 3.63 -27.48
C SER A 125 -1.12 3.29 -27.27
N TYR A 126 -0.79 2.14 -26.69
CA TYR A 126 0.60 1.71 -26.43
C TYR A 126 0.95 0.31 -26.96
N GLY A 127 0.00 -0.37 -27.61
CA GLY A 127 0.16 -1.71 -28.20
C GLY A 127 0.63 -1.70 -29.65
#